data_AF-A0A7X6LQ37-F1
#
_entry.id   AF-A0A7X6LQ37-F1
#
_cell.length_a   1.000
_cell.length_b   1.000
_cell.length_c   1.000
_cell.angle_alpha   90.00
_cell.angle_beta   90.00
_cell.angle_gamma   90.00
#
_symmetry.space_group_name_H-M   'P 1'
#
loop_
_entity.id
_entity.type
_entity.pdbx_description
1 polymer ?
#
loop_
_entity_poly.entity_id
_entity_poly.type
_entity_poly.pdbx_seq_one_letter_code
_entity_poly.pdbx_strand_id
1 'polypeptide(L)'
;MVLNVLVVLAAVFLTLFAAWAYSTAQRLHRLHIRLDRSRDALQAALDRRCAVVAAVYRELGVLAGETERTRLTPTDLQSRMQQEACLVQVLRERAGGRREPAPLQDANTRVSLALRFYNDAVEDTWALSSRPLVRALQLGGTAAPPQFVQGDQ
;
A
#
# COMPACT_ATOMS: atom_id res chain seq x y z
N MET A 1 -36.90 16.63 38.91
CA MET A 1 -36.16 15.36 38.94
C MET A 1 -35.99 14.75 37.55
N VAL A 2 -37.07 14.54 36.78
CA VAL A 2 -37.03 13.94 35.43
C VAL A 2 -36.14 14.72 34.44
N LEU A 3 -36.26 16.06 34.40
CA LEU A 3 -35.44 16.90 33.53
C LEU A 3 -33.93 16.72 33.79
N ASN A 4 -33.49 16.74 35.05
CA ASN A 4 -32.10 16.53 35.42
C ASN A 4 -31.62 15.13 35.03
N VAL A 5 -32.44 14.10 35.22
CA VAL A 5 -32.11 12.72 34.80
C VAL A 5 -31.92 12.67 33.28
N LEU A 6 -32.78 13.34 32.50
CA LEU A 6 -32.70 13.36 31.04
C LEU A 6 -31.45 14.12 30.56
N VAL A 7 -31.11 15.24 31.20
CA VAL A 7 -29.87 15.99 30.92
C VAL A 7 -28.63 15.15 31.24
N VAL A 8 -28.61 14.46 32.37
CA VAL A 8 -27.49 13.59 32.75
C VAL A 8 -27.34 12.43 31.76
N LEU A 9 -28.44 11.77 31.39
CA LEU A 9 -28.42 10.71 30.37
C LEU A 9 -27.94 11.21 29.02
N ALA A 10 -28.40 12.38 28.58
CA ALA A 10 -27.95 12.99 27.34
C ALA A 10 -26.45 13.32 27.37
N ALA A 11 -25.95 13.85 28.49
CA ALA A 11 -24.52 14.15 28.67
C ALA A 11 -23.66 12.87 28.67
N VAL A 12 -24.11 11.81 29.35
CA VAL A 12 -23.43 10.50 29.34
C VAL A 12 -23.44 9.91 27.93
N PHE A 13 -24.57 9.96 27.23
CA PHE A 13 -24.65 9.49 25.86
C PHE A 13 -23.72 10.26 24.92
N LEU A 14 -23.70 11.60 25.02
CA LEU A 14 -22.85 12.47 24.21
C LEU A 14 -21.37 12.19 24.43
N THR A 15 -20.95 12.01 25.68
CA THR A 15 -19.55 11.70 26.04
C THR A 15 -19.13 10.33 25.54
N LEU A 16 -19.98 9.31 25.70
CA LEU A 16 -19.73 7.97 25.16
C LEU A 16 -19.66 7.99 23.62
N PHE A 17 -20.56 8.72 22.96
CA PHE A 17 -20.56 8.88 21.51
C PHE A 17 -19.29 9.56 21.01
N ALA A 18 -18.86 10.65 21.66
CA ALA A 18 -17.63 11.36 21.33
C ALA A 18 -16.39 10.47 21.51
N ALA A 19 -16.30 9.72 22.63
CA ALA A 19 -15.20 8.80 22.88
C ALA A 19 -15.15 7.68 21.83
N TRP A 20 -16.31 7.14 21.46
CA TRP A 20 -16.42 6.13 20.42
C TRP A 20 -16.02 6.65 19.03
N ALA A 21 -16.48 7.85 18.64
CA ALA A 21 -16.11 8.50 17.39
C ALA A 21 -14.59 8.78 17.32
N TYR A 22 -14.02 9.28 18.41
CA TYR A 22 -12.57 9.52 18.53
C TYR A 22 -11.75 8.22 18.36
N SER A 23 -12.18 7.13 19.00
CA SER A 23 -11.50 5.84 18.88
C SER A 23 -11.53 5.28 17.45
N THR A 24 -12.64 5.48 16.74
CA THR A 24 -12.83 5.05 15.36
C THR A 24 -11.92 5.86 14.42
N ALA A 25 -11.87 7.18 14.60
CA ALA A 25 -10.98 8.06 13.83
C ALA A 25 -9.50 7.69 14.03
N GLN A 26 -9.09 7.43 15.28
CA GLN A 26 -7.71 7.05 15.58
C GLN A 26 -7.34 5.69 14.98
N ARG A 27 -8.28 4.74 14.94
CA ARG A 27 -8.06 3.43 14.30
C ARG A 27 -7.91 3.58 12.78
N LEU A 28 -8.72 4.42 12.15
CA LEU A 28 -8.65 4.69 10.72
C LEU A 28 -7.32 5.38 10.34
N HIS A 29 -6.88 6.35 11.15
CA HIS A 29 -5.61 7.06 10.93
C HIS A 29 -4.41 6.11 11.00
N ARG A 30 -4.39 5.21 12.00
CA ARG A 30 -3.31 4.20 12.12
C ARG A 30 -3.22 3.27 10.92
N LEU A 31 -4.36 2.87 10.34
CA LEU A 31 -4.38 2.03 9.14
C LEU A 31 -3.87 2.77 7.91
N HIS A 32 -4.31 4.02 7.70
CA HIS A 32 -3.80 4.84 6.58
C HIS A 32 -2.29 5.01 6.64
N ILE A 33 -1.76 5.34 7.83
CA ILE A 33 -0.31 5.45 8.03
C ILE A 33 0.40 4.12 7.70
N ARG A 34 -0.16 2.97 8.10
CA ARG A 34 0.45 1.67 7.81
C ARG A 34 0.44 1.38 6.30
N LEU A 35 -0.65 1.69 5.61
CA LEU A 35 -0.75 1.54 4.17
C LEU A 35 0.28 2.42 3.45
N ASP A 36 0.37 3.70 3.81
CA ASP A 36 1.36 4.62 3.23
C ASP A 36 2.79 4.13 3.43
N ARG A 37 3.14 3.70 4.64
CA ARG A 37 4.47 3.13 4.93
C ARG A 37 4.75 1.86 4.11
N SER A 38 3.75 1.00 3.93
CA SER A 38 3.92 -0.21 3.11
C SER A 38 4.11 0.13 1.62
N ARG A 39 3.42 1.16 1.11
CA ARG A 39 3.61 1.69 -0.25
C ARG A 39 5.00 2.28 -0.43
N ASP A 40 5.49 3.06 0.53
CA ASP A 40 6.84 3.63 0.49
C ASP A 40 7.92 2.54 0.53
N ALA A 41 7.72 1.50 1.35
CA ALA A 41 8.60 0.34 1.39
C ALA A 41 8.62 -0.44 0.06
N LEU A 42 7.46 -0.60 -0.57
CA LEU A 42 7.35 -1.21 -1.90
C LEU A 42 8.08 -0.36 -2.95
N GLN A 43 7.85 0.96 -2.98
CA GLN A 43 8.55 1.88 -3.88
C GLN A 43 10.07 1.75 -3.74
N ALA A 44 10.59 1.76 -2.51
CA ALA A 44 12.01 1.63 -2.26
C ALA A 44 12.58 0.27 -2.73
N ALA A 45 11.82 -0.82 -2.58
CA ALA A 45 12.23 -2.14 -3.05
C ALA A 45 12.30 -2.21 -4.59
N LEU A 46 11.32 -1.63 -5.29
CA LEU A 46 11.30 -1.57 -6.76
C LEU A 46 12.44 -0.71 -7.31
N ASP A 47 12.65 0.48 -6.72
CA ASP A 47 13.73 1.38 -7.12
C ASP A 47 15.11 0.74 -6.89
N ARG A 48 15.26 -0.01 -5.78
CA ARG A 48 16.47 -0.80 -5.55
C ARG A 48 16.69 -1.86 -6.62
N ARG A 49 15.62 -2.55 -7.06
CA ARG A 49 15.71 -3.54 -8.14
C ARG A 49 16.11 -2.89 -9.46
N CYS A 50 15.52 -1.74 -9.83
CA CYS A 50 15.92 -0.97 -10.99
C CYS A 50 17.41 -0.60 -10.96
N ALA A 51 17.90 -0.10 -9.82
CA ALA A 51 19.32 0.22 -9.64
C ALA A 51 20.25 -1.00 -9.80
N VAL A 52 19.84 -2.17 -9.26
CA VAL A 52 20.60 -3.41 -9.42
C VAL A 52 20.57 -3.90 -10.88
N VAL A 53 19.44 -3.83 -11.56
CA VAL A 53 19.33 -4.19 -12.98
C VAL A 53 20.24 -3.30 -13.83
N ALA A 54 20.22 -1.99 -13.62
CA ALA A 54 21.07 -1.04 -14.34
C ALA A 54 22.57 -1.28 -14.10
N ALA A 55 22.95 -1.72 -12.89
CA ALA A 55 24.33 -2.04 -12.54
C ALA A 55 24.82 -3.37 -13.15
N VAL A 56 23.96 -4.38 -13.18
CA VAL A 56 24.30 -5.75 -13.66
C VAL A 56 24.18 -5.86 -15.17
N TYR A 57 23.13 -5.28 -15.76
CA TYR A 57 22.82 -5.32 -17.18
C TYR A 57 22.84 -3.90 -17.72
N ARG A 58 24.03 -3.40 -18.08
CA ARG A 58 24.21 -1.99 -18.51
C ARG A 58 23.35 -1.64 -19.72
N GLU A 59 23.09 -2.58 -20.61
CA GLU A 59 22.18 -2.41 -21.75
C GLU A 59 20.73 -2.12 -21.35
N LEU A 60 20.30 -2.56 -20.16
CA LEU A 60 18.97 -2.32 -19.62
C LEU A 60 18.90 -1.04 -18.76
N GLY A 61 20.02 -0.31 -18.61
CA GLY A 61 20.09 0.86 -17.72
C GLY A 61 19.11 1.97 -18.09
N VAL A 62 18.86 2.19 -19.39
CA VAL A 62 17.88 3.19 -19.84
C VAL A 62 16.46 2.79 -19.43
N LEU A 63 16.06 1.56 -19.74
CA LEU A 63 14.73 1.03 -19.39
C LEU A 63 14.54 0.99 -17.87
N ALA A 64 15.55 0.56 -17.11
CA ALA A 64 15.51 0.56 -15.66
C ALA A 64 15.35 1.97 -15.07
N GLY A 65 16.04 2.96 -15.63
CA GLY A 65 15.90 4.36 -15.23
C GLY A 65 14.56 4.99 -15.61
N GLU A 66 13.97 4.63 -16.77
CA GLU A 66 12.60 5.02 -17.12
C GLU A 66 11.58 4.42 -16.14
N THR A 67 11.77 3.15 -15.81
CA THR A 67 10.92 2.40 -14.86
C THR A 67 10.99 3.02 -13.46
N GLU A 68 12.17 3.40 -12.99
CA GLU A 68 12.40 4.06 -11.70
C GLU A 68 11.74 5.45 -11.59
N ARG A 69 11.68 6.21 -12.69
CA ARG A 69 11.07 7.56 -12.70
C ARG A 69 9.58 7.52 -12.42
N THR A 70 8.91 6.42 -12.74
CA THR A 70 7.51 6.24 -12.41
C THR A 70 7.39 5.93 -10.91
N ARG A 71 6.58 6.71 -10.19
CA ARG A 71 6.38 6.57 -8.74
C ARG A 71 5.07 5.87 -8.44
N LEU A 72 5.05 5.05 -7.39
CA LEU A 72 3.81 4.54 -6.81
C LEU A 72 3.03 5.67 -6.14
N THR A 73 1.85 5.98 -6.67
CA THR A 73 0.93 6.94 -6.06
C THR A 73 -0.28 6.21 -5.47
N PRO A 74 -0.99 6.78 -4.48
CA PRO A 74 -2.19 6.16 -3.93
C PRO A 74 -3.29 5.92 -4.98
N THR A 75 -3.31 6.73 -6.03
CA THR A 75 -4.32 6.70 -7.10
C THR A 75 -3.90 5.86 -8.30
N ASP A 76 -2.59 5.72 -8.53
CA ASP A 76 -2.03 5.03 -9.67
C ASP A 76 -0.79 4.21 -9.25
N LEU A 77 -1.05 2.92 -9.03
CA LEU A 77 -0.05 1.90 -8.78
C LEU A 77 0.23 1.10 -10.06
N GLN A 78 -0.76 1.02 -10.95
CA GLN A 78 -0.76 0.16 -12.13
C GLN A 78 0.28 0.61 -13.14
N SER A 79 0.43 1.92 -13.38
CA SER A 79 1.43 2.43 -14.31
C SER A 79 2.84 1.99 -13.91
N ARG A 80 3.18 2.05 -12.62
CA ARG A 80 4.49 1.59 -12.11
C ARG A 80 4.63 0.08 -12.25
N MET A 81 3.59 -0.69 -11.93
CA MET A 81 3.60 -2.17 -12.01
C MET A 81 3.71 -2.68 -13.44
N GLN A 82 3.08 -2.01 -14.41
CA GLN A 82 3.18 -2.36 -15.82
C GLN A 82 4.61 -2.14 -16.36
N GLN A 83 5.24 -1.02 -16.01
CA GLN A 83 6.65 -0.80 -16.35
C GLN A 83 7.57 -1.81 -15.67
N GLU A 84 7.28 -2.14 -14.41
CA GLU A 84 8.02 -3.15 -13.67
C GLU A 84 7.93 -4.52 -14.34
N ALA A 85 6.74 -4.93 -14.77
CA ALA A 85 6.50 -6.18 -15.49
C ALA A 85 7.25 -6.22 -16.83
N CYS A 86 7.21 -5.12 -17.59
CA CYS A 86 7.97 -4.97 -18.83
C CYS A 86 9.49 -5.12 -18.58
N LEU A 87 10.02 -4.44 -17.56
CA LEU A 87 11.44 -4.56 -17.17
C LEU A 87 11.80 -6.00 -16.78
N VAL A 88 10.95 -6.69 -16.00
CA VAL A 88 11.16 -8.10 -15.64
C VAL A 88 11.18 -8.98 -16.89
N GLN A 89 10.24 -8.77 -17.82
CA GLN A 89 10.15 -9.57 -19.03
C GLN A 89 11.43 -9.47 -19.88
N VAL A 90 11.85 -8.25 -20.19
CA VAL A 90 13.08 -8.00 -20.97
C VAL A 90 14.31 -8.57 -20.24
N LEU A 91 14.36 -8.43 -18.92
CA LEU A 91 15.42 -9.02 -18.09
C LEU A 91 15.45 -10.55 -18.19
N ARG A 92 14.29 -11.23 -18.14
CA ARG A 92 14.22 -12.70 -18.28
C ARG A 92 14.71 -13.17 -19.64
N GLU A 93 14.25 -12.51 -20.71
CA GLU A 93 14.69 -12.78 -22.09
C GLU A 93 16.22 -12.64 -22.21
N ARG A 94 16.78 -11.61 -21.58
CA ARG A 94 18.22 -11.34 -21.62
C ARG A 94 19.06 -12.29 -20.78
N ALA A 95 18.57 -12.65 -19.59
CA ALA A 95 19.24 -13.59 -18.68
C ALA A 95 19.33 -15.01 -19.27
N GLY A 96 18.38 -15.38 -20.13
CA GLY A 96 18.44 -16.61 -20.92
C GLY A 96 18.56 -17.88 -20.06
N GLY A 97 17.86 -17.92 -18.92
CA GLY A 97 17.87 -19.05 -17.99
C GLY A 97 19.16 -19.24 -17.19
N ARG A 98 20.13 -18.32 -17.30
CA ARG A 98 21.33 -18.33 -16.46
C ARG A 98 20.94 -18.11 -15.00
N ARG A 99 21.73 -18.67 -14.09
CA ARG A 99 21.56 -18.42 -12.65
C ARG A 99 21.63 -16.91 -12.40
N GLU A 100 20.58 -16.41 -11.77
CA GLU A 100 20.44 -15.00 -11.47
C GLU A 100 21.59 -14.51 -10.57
N PRO A 101 22.17 -13.33 -10.78
CA PRO A 101 23.20 -12.79 -9.90
C PRO A 101 22.67 -12.60 -8.47
N ALA A 102 23.50 -12.90 -7.46
CA ALA A 102 23.10 -12.79 -6.05
C ALA A 102 22.50 -11.43 -5.66
N PRO A 103 23.02 -10.28 -6.15
CA PRO A 103 22.40 -8.97 -5.87
C PRO A 103 20.98 -8.82 -6.41
N LEU A 104 20.67 -9.44 -7.55
CA LEU A 104 19.35 -9.36 -8.17
C LEU A 104 18.36 -10.30 -7.47
N GLN A 105 18.82 -11.48 -7.03
CA GLN A 105 18.01 -12.38 -6.19
C GLN A 105 17.58 -11.73 -4.87
N ASP A 106 18.50 -11.02 -4.19
CA ASP A 106 18.18 -10.25 -2.97
C ASP A 106 17.14 -9.16 -3.27
N ALA A 107 17.33 -8.40 -4.37
CA ALA A 107 16.39 -7.37 -4.77
C ALA A 107 14.99 -7.94 -5.07
N ASN A 108 14.89 -9.06 -5.81
CA ASN A 108 13.63 -9.73 -6.10
C ASN A 108 12.95 -10.25 -4.83
N THR A 109 13.73 -10.81 -3.90
CA THR A 109 13.22 -11.28 -2.60
C THR A 109 12.58 -10.12 -1.83
N ARG A 110 13.26 -8.97 -1.74
CA ARG A 110 12.74 -7.78 -1.06
C ARG A 110 11.47 -7.24 -1.72
N VAL A 111 11.40 -7.21 -3.04
CA VAL A 111 10.18 -6.81 -3.77
C VAL A 111 9.02 -7.76 -3.45
N SER A 112 9.27 -9.08 -3.49
CA SER A 112 8.22 -10.06 -3.17
C SER A 112 7.68 -9.93 -1.75
N LEU A 113 8.55 -9.61 -0.79
CA LEU A 113 8.16 -9.38 0.60
C LEU A 113 7.38 -8.07 0.75
N ALA A 114 7.84 -6.99 0.11
CA ALA A 114 7.17 -5.70 0.15
C ALA A 114 5.78 -5.75 -0.50
N LEU A 115 5.61 -6.50 -1.59
CA LEU A 115 4.31 -6.74 -2.22
C LEU A 115 3.34 -7.44 -1.27
N ARG A 116 3.80 -8.46 -0.56
CA ARG A 116 2.98 -9.16 0.45
C ARG A 116 2.55 -8.21 1.56
N PHE A 117 3.49 -7.47 2.17
CA PHE A 117 3.15 -6.52 3.23
C PHE A 117 2.22 -5.39 2.77
N TYR A 118 2.37 -4.94 1.52
CA TYR A 118 1.44 -3.98 0.93
C TYR A 118 0.04 -4.58 0.79
N ASN A 119 -0.07 -5.78 0.22
CA ASN A 119 -1.36 -6.45 0.05
C ASN A 119 -2.04 -6.77 1.40
N ASP A 120 -1.29 -7.18 2.42
CA ASP A 120 -1.81 -7.38 3.78
C ASP A 120 -2.35 -6.06 4.36
N ALA A 121 -1.64 -4.95 4.15
CA ALA A 121 -2.09 -3.62 4.59
C ALA A 121 -3.35 -3.16 3.84
N VAL A 122 -3.46 -3.46 2.55
CA VAL A 122 -4.68 -3.22 1.76
C VAL A 122 -5.83 -4.04 2.33
N GLU A 123 -5.65 -5.34 2.56
CA GLU A 123 -6.70 -6.21 3.13
C GLU A 123 -7.21 -5.69 4.49
N ASP A 124 -6.30 -5.25 5.37
CA ASP A 124 -6.65 -4.64 6.66
C ASP A 124 -7.51 -3.37 6.50
N THR A 125 -7.24 -2.57 5.47
CA THR A 125 -8.04 -1.36 5.18
C THR A 125 -9.42 -1.69 4.61
N TRP A 126 -9.52 -2.73 3.77
CA TRP A 126 -10.79 -3.24 3.24
C TRP A 126 -11.66 -3.90 4.32
N ALA A 127 -11.06 -4.66 5.23
CA ALA A 127 -11.76 -5.26 6.36
C ALA A 127 -12.36 -4.20 7.32
N LEU A 128 -11.80 -2.98 7.33
CA LEU A 128 -12.37 -1.86 8.07
C LEU A 128 -13.49 -1.15 7.30
N SER A 129 -13.30 -0.90 6.00
CA SER A 129 -14.28 -0.18 5.15
C SER A 129 -15.60 -0.96 4.99
N SER A 130 -15.55 -2.29 5.10
CA SER A 130 -16.73 -3.17 5.09
C SER A 130 -17.60 -3.08 6.35
N ARG A 131 -17.14 -2.43 7.44
CA ARG A 131 -17.93 -2.33 8.67
C ARG A 131 -19.09 -1.34 8.51
N PRO A 132 -20.35 -1.75 8.70
CA PRO A 132 -21.53 -0.93 8.43
C PRO A 132 -21.58 0.34 9.27
N LEU A 133 -20.97 0.35 10.46
CA LEU A 133 -20.89 1.52 11.35
C LEU A 133 -19.99 2.65 10.80
N VAL A 134 -18.91 2.32 10.09
CA VAL A 134 -18.03 3.34 9.46
C VAL A 134 -18.71 3.93 8.23
N ARG A 135 -19.42 3.08 7.47
CA ARG A 135 -20.21 3.47 6.30
C ARG A 135 -21.42 4.34 6.69
N ALA A 136 -22.10 4.00 7.80
CA ALA A 136 -23.25 4.74 8.31
C ALA A 136 -22.91 6.17 8.74
N LEU A 137 -21.67 6.42 9.18
CA LEU A 137 -21.24 7.74 9.65
C LEU A 137 -20.51 8.58 8.59
N GLN A 138 -20.37 8.08 7.36
CA GLN A 138 -19.63 8.77 6.28
C GLN A 138 -18.22 9.26 6.68
N LEU A 139 -17.65 8.71 7.76
CA LEU A 139 -16.33 9.06 8.31
C LEU A 139 -15.18 8.62 7.41
N GLY A 140 -15.46 7.84 6.36
CA GLY A 140 -14.47 7.36 5.39
C GLY A 140 -13.99 8.42 4.40
N GLY A 141 -14.74 9.52 4.20
CA GLY A 141 -14.41 10.51 3.18
C GLY A 141 -14.32 9.92 1.77
N THR A 142 -14.14 10.76 0.76
CA THR A 142 -13.93 10.41 -0.65
C THR A 142 -12.57 9.76 -0.93
N ALA A 143 -12.04 8.97 0.02
CA ALA A 143 -10.79 8.25 -0.18
C ALA A 143 -10.97 7.21 -1.29
N ALA A 144 -10.16 7.32 -2.35
CA ALA A 144 -10.16 6.37 -3.45
C ALA A 144 -9.99 4.95 -2.91
N PRO A 145 -10.73 3.95 -3.43
CA PRO A 145 -10.64 2.59 -2.95
C PRO A 145 -9.19 2.07 -3.14
N PRO A 146 -8.56 1.50 -2.10
CA PRO A 146 -7.20 1.02 -2.20
C PRO A 146 -7.14 -0.14 -3.21
N GLN A 147 -6.27 -0.02 -4.21
CA GLN A 147 -6.17 -0.97 -5.31
C GLN A 147 -5.17 -2.07 -4.97
N PHE A 148 -5.56 -3.33 -5.19
CA PHE A 148 -4.66 -4.46 -5.03
C PHE A 148 -3.58 -4.45 -6.13
N VAL A 149 -2.35 -4.75 -5.75
CA VAL A 149 -1.29 -5.06 -6.71
C VAL A 149 -1.29 -6.57 -6.91
N GLN A 150 -1.74 -7.01 -8.08
CA GLN A 150 -1.68 -8.41 -8.46
C GLN A 150 -0.22 -8.74 -8.80
N GLY A 151 0.43 -9.50 -7.92
CA GLY A 151 1.76 -10.04 -8.21
C GLY A 151 1.59 -11.21 -9.17
N ASP A 152 2.17 -11.11 -10.36
CA ASP A 152 2.35 -12.25 -11.25
C ASP A 152 3.09 -13.36 -10.48
N GLN A 153 2.38 -14.46 -10.20
CA GLN A 153 3.02 -15.74 -9.89
C GLN A 153 3.64 -16.32 -11.16
#